data_AF-A0A956VAS9-F1
#
_entry.id   AF-A0A956VAS9-F1
#
_cell.length_a   1.000
_cell.length_b   1.000
_cell.length_c   1.000
_cell.angle_alpha   90.00
_cell.angle_beta   90.00
_cell.angle_gamma   90.00
#
_symmetry.space_group_name_H-M   'P 1'
#
loop_
_entity.id
_entity.type
_entity.pdbx_description
1 polymer ?
#
loop_
_entity_poly.entity_id
_entity_poly.type
_entity_poly.pdbx_seq_one_letter_code
_entity_poly.pdbx_strand_id
1 'polypeptide(L)'
;MLKRSQPDYNTGRRFFHEVTRQYDPLDPYTVGQKKLLQILGFSAQASVNVLEFAKGDIYNLIGKDFDAVLALDGMGEAHAAKLIALFAMIHEYEKHKQTQKIGNA
;
A
#
# COMPACT_ATOMS: atom_id res chain seq x y z
N MET A 1 34.65 -11.45 -7.32
CA MET A 1 33.32 -12.02 -7.67
C MET A 1 32.33 -11.66 -6.57
N LEU A 2 31.42 -10.73 -6.83
CA LEU A 2 30.31 -10.42 -5.91
C LEU A 2 29.25 -11.51 -6.06
N LYS A 3 29.08 -12.35 -5.04
CA LYS A 3 27.95 -13.31 -4.96
C LYS A 3 26.66 -12.48 -4.90
N ARG A 4 25.87 -12.51 -5.98
CA ARG A 4 24.47 -12.06 -5.93
C ARG A 4 23.73 -12.98 -4.96
N SER A 5 23.37 -12.46 -3.79
CA SER A 5 22.47 -13.15 -2.85
C SER A 5 21.20 -13.51 -3.59
N GLN A 6 20.86 -14.80 -3.65
CA GLN A 6 19.58 -15.21 -4.22
C GLN A 6 18.45 -14.62 -3.37
N PRO A 7 17.40 -14.07 -3.98
CA PRO A 7 16.25 -13.56 -3.23
C PRO A 7 15.62 -14.73 -2.46
N ASP A 8 15.46 -14.59 -1.14
CA ASP A 8 14.80 -15.59 -0.32
C ASP A 8 13.29 -15.54 -0.56
N TYR A 9 12.82 -16.34 -1.49
CA TYR A 9 11.40 -16.50 -1.82
C TYR A 9 10.55 -16.93 -0.62
N ASN A 10 11.14 -17.46 0.46
CA ASN A 10 10.40 -17.85 1.66
C ASN A 10 9.96 -16.65 2.49
N THR A 11 10.69 -15.53 2.43
CA THR A 11 10.37 -14.31 3.20
C THR A 11 9.01 -13.75 2.75
N GLY A 12 8.77 -13.61 1.44
CA GLY A 12 7.51 -13.10 0.91
C GLY A 12 6.31 -14.01 1.23
N ARG A 13 6.49 -15.32 1.13
CA ARG A 13 5.43 -16.30 1.43
C ARG A 13 5.08 -16.33 2.91
N ARG A 14 6.08 -16.30 3.80
CA ARG A 14 5.86 -16.23 5.26
C ARG A 14 5.12 -14.95 5.64
N PHE A 15 5.53 -13.83 5.07
CA PHE A 15 4.87 -12.55 5.29
C PHE A 15 3.41 -12.57 4.84
N PHE A 16 3.13 -13.10 3.64
CA PHE A 16 1.76 -13.27 3.16
C PHE A 16 0.92 -14.11 4.12
N HIS A 17 1.42 -15.27 4.57
CA HIS A 17 0.71 -16.13 5.52
C HIS A 17 0.45 -15.45 6.87
N GLU A 18 1.38 -14.63 7.37
CA GLU A 18 1.19 -13.89 8.60
C GLU A 18 0.07 -12.84 8.46
N VAL A 19 0.07 -12.11 7.35
CA VAL A 19 -0.93 -11.08 7.05
C VAL A 19 -2.31 -11.70 6.88
N THR A 20 -2.46 -12.74 6.06
CA THR A 20 -3.76 -13.38 5.83
C THR A 20 -4.28 -14.09 7.07
N ARG A 21 -3.42 -14.63 7.93
CA ARG A 21 -3.90 -15.20 9.21
C ARG A 21 -4.57 -14.15 10.11
N GLN A 22 -4.12 -12.91 10.07
CA GLN A 22 -4.65 -11.84 10.93
C GLN A 22 -5.79 -11.06 10.27
N TYR A 23 -5.79 -10.98 8.94
CA TYR A 23 -6.66 -10.09 8.16
C TYR A 23 -7.15 -10.80 6.89
N ASP A 24 -7.90 -11.90 7.01
CA ASP A 24 -8.54 -12.57 5.85
C ASP A 24 -10.08 -12.55 5.97
N PRO A 25 -10.79 -11.84 5.08
CA PRO A 25 -10.25 -11.03 3.98
C PRO A 25 -9.53 -9.76 4.48
N LEU A 26 -8.50 -9.33 3.75
CA LEU A 26 -7.78 -8.10 4.08
C LEU A 26 -8.65 -6.91 3.68
N ASP A 27 -9.29 -6.30 4.67
CA ASP A 27 -10.07 -5.09 4.47
C ASP A 27 -9.21 -3.84 4.77
N PRO A 28 -8.85 -3.04 3.75
CA PRO A 28 -8.05 -1.83 3.93
C PRO A 28 -8.75 -0.76 4.79
N TYR A 29 -10.06 -0.86 5.03
CA TYR A 29 -10.78 0.04 5.92
C TYR A 29 -10.60 -0.32 7.41
N THR A 30 -10.21 -1.56 7.73
CA THR A 30 -10.13 -2.05 9.12
C THR A 30 -8.71 -2.28 9.63
N VAL A 31 -7.77 -2.62 8.73
CA VAL A 31 -6.38 -2.97 9.08
C VAL A 31 -5.58 -1.78 9.67
N GLY A 32 -6.04 -0.55 9.42
CA GLY A 32 -5.36 0.68 9.85
C GLY A 32 -4.21 1.07 8.92
N GLN A 33 -4.06 2.36 8.68
CA GLN A 33 -3.24 2.88 7.57
C GLN A 33 -1.75 2.57 7.70
N LYS A 34 -1.19 2.73 8.92
CA LYS A 34 0.21 2.41 9.19
C LYS A 34 0.51 0.92 8.96
N LYS A 35 -0.41 0.03 9.34
CA LYS A 35 -0.27 -1.41 9.16
C LYS A 35 -0.37 -1.79 7.69
N LEU A 36 -1.23 -1.14 6.91
CA LEU A 36 -1.28 -1.31 5.45
C LEU A 36 0.05 -0.98 4.78
N LEU A 37 0.70 0.12 5.16
CA LEU A 37 2.02 0.49 4.62
C LEU A 37 3.08 -0.57 5.00
N GLN A 38 3.06 -1.09 6.22
CA GLN A 38 3.92 -2.22 6.60
C GLN A 38 3.66 -3.47 5.77
N ILE A 39 2.39 -3.78 5.47
CA ILE A 39 1.97 -4.88 4.58
C ILE A 39 2.51 -4.68 3.16
N LEU A 40 2.62 -3.45 2.69
CA LEU A 40 3.26 -3.14 1.41
C LEU A 40 4.81 -3.20 1.46
N GLY A 41 5.40 -3.45 2.63
CA GLY A 41 6.84 -3.55 2.83
C GLY A 41 7.53 -2.21 3.04
N PHE A 42 6.81 -1.21 3.56
CA PHE A 42 7.40 0.07 3.94
C PHE A 42 8.11 -0.07 5.29
N SER A 43 9.27 0.58 5.43
CA SER A 43 9.92 0.70 6.73
C SER A 43 9.08 1.56 7.68
N ALA A 44 9.40 1.53 8.98
CA ALA A 44 8.71 2.37 9.96
C ALA A 44 8.83 3.86 9.63
N GLN A 45 10.03 4.32 9.24
CA GLN A 45 10.26 5.71 8.86
C GLN A 45 9.54 6.09 7.57
N ALA A 46 9.64 5.25 6.54
CA ALA A 46 8.92 5.44 5.28
C ALA A 46 7.40 5.53 5.48
N SER A 47 6.85 4.71 6.39
CA SER A 47 5.43 4.75 6.72
C SER A 47 5.03 6.06 7.40
N VAL A 48 5.88 6.61 8.27
CA VAL A 48 5.65 7.92 8.91
C VAL A 48 5.65 9.02 7.86
N ASN A 49 6.67 9.05 6.99
CA ASN A 49 6.81 10.07 5.95
C ASN A 49 5.61 10.08 4.98
N VAL A 50 5.14 8.89 4.60
CA VAL A 50 3.93 8.74 3.76
C VAL A 50 2.69 9.25 4.48
N LEU A 51 2.50 8.91 5.75
CA LEU A 51 1.35 9.37 6.53
C LEU A 51 1.38 10.88 6.75
N GLU A 52 2.54 11.47 7.02
CA GLU A 52 2.70 12.92 7.14
C GLU A 52 2.36 13.63 5.83
N PHE A 53 2.90 13.14 4.70
CA PHE A 53 2.55 13.65 3.36
C PHE A 53 1.05 13.54 3.06
N ALA A 54 0.42 12.45 3.52
CA ALA A 54 -1.00 12.21 3.39
C ALA A 54 -1.87 12.91 4.47
N LYS A 55 -1.28 13.73 5.36
CA LYS A 55 -1.97 14.39 6.48
C LYS A 55 -2.71 13.43 7.42
N GLY A 56 -2.09 12.30 7.70
CA GLY A 56 -2.63 11.23 8.55
C GLY A 56 -3.70 10.37 7.88
N ASP A 57 -4.05 10.66 6.62
CA ASP A 57 -5.02 9.89 5.85
C ASP A 57 -4.50 9.50 4.46
N ILE A 58 -4.09 8.25 4.29
CA ILE A 58 -3.56 7.70 3.04
C ILE A 58 -4.50 7.88 1.84
N TYR A 59 -5.80 8.05 2.02
CA TYR A 59 -6.72 8.34 0.91
C TYR A 59 -6.46 9.71 0.27
N ASN A 60 -5.78 10.63 0.96
CA ASN A 60 -5.32 11.91 0.40
C ASN A 60 -4.19 11.75 -0.63
N LEU A 61 -3.70 10.54 -0.84
CA LEU A 61 -2.73 10.20 -1.88
C LEU A 61 -3.38 9.92 -3.24
N ILE A 62 -4.71 9.79 -3.29
CA ILE A 62 -5.45 9.63 -4.55
C ILE A 62 -5.21 10.85 -5.44
N GLY A 63 -4.78 10.60 -6.69
CA GLY A 63 -4.46 11.65 -7.66
C GLY A 63 -3.11 12.34 -7.43
N LYS A 64 -2.28 11.86 -6.50
CA LYS A 64 -0.89 12.31 -6.38
C LYS A 64 -0.04 11.71 -7.49
N ASP A 65 0.90 12.52 -7.96
CA ASP A 65 1.85 12.13 -8.99
C ASP A 65 2.91 11.17 -8.44
N PHE A 66 3.41 10.29 -9.32
CA PHE A 66 4.48 9.34 -9.00
C PHE A 66 5.73 10.05 -8.52
N ASP A 67 6.13 11.12 -9.22
CA ASP A 67 7.32 11.87 -8.86
C ASP A 67 7.18 12.54 -7.48
N ALA A 68 5.97 12.98 -7.13
CA ALA A 68 5.70 13.56 -5.81
C ALA A 68 5.82 12.53 -4.68
N VAL A 69 5.41 11.28 -4.92
CA VAL A 69 5.57 10.19 -3.95
C VAL A 69 7.02 9.73 -3.88
N LEU A 70 7.69 9.61 -5.02
CA LEU A 70 9.10 9.18 -5.10
C LEU A 70 10.03 10.15 -4.37
N ALA A 71 9.70 11.44 -4.35
CA ALA A 71 10.47 12.47 -3.67
C ALA A 71 10.44 12.38 -2.12
N LEU A 72 9.60 11.51 -1.54
CA LEU A 72 9.55 11.33 -0.09
C LEU A 72 10.82 10.62 0.41
N ASP A 73 11.34 11.05 1.56
CA ASP A 73 12.50 10.42 2.16
C ASP A 73 12.22 8.93 2.48
N GLY A 74 13.18 8.07 2.16
CA GLY A 74 13.05 6.63 2.28
C GLY A 74 12.14 5.96 1.23
N MET A 75 11.69 6.67 0.17
CA MET A 75 11.00 6.08 -0.97
C MET A 75 11.95 5.64 -2.07
N GLY A 76 11.85 4.37 -2.47
CA GLY A 76 12.36 3.89 -3.75
C GLY A 76 11.24 3.74 -4.77
N GLU A 77 11.60 3.59 -6.05
CA GLU A 77 10.65 3.40 -7.16
C GLU A 77 9.65 2.27 -6.89
N ALA A 78 10.12 1.15 -6.32
CA ALA A 78 9.27 0.01 -5.99
C ALA A 78 8.22 0.33 -4.91
N HIS A 79 8.55 1.19 -3.94
CA HIS A 79 7.60 1.63 -2.92
C HIS A 79 6.58 2.60 -3.49
N ALA A 80 7.04 3.60 -4.25
CA ALA A 80 6.18 4.56 -4.93
C ALA A 80 5.17 3.85 -5.87
N ALA A 81 5.64 2.88 -6.65
CA ALA A 81 4.80 2.09 -7.55
C ALA A 81 3.72 1.29 -6.79
N LYS A 82 4.08 0.61 -5.69
CA LYS A 82 3.13 -0.13 -4.85
C LYS A 82 2.08 0.80 -4.25
N LEU A 83 2.50 1.99 -3.81
CA LEU A 83 1.62 2.96 -3.19
C LEU A 83 0.57 3.45 -4.18
N ILE A 84 1.01 3.88 -5.37
CA ILE A 84 0.11 4.34 -6.43
C ILE A 84 -0.80 3.21 -6.91
N ALA A 85 -0.26 2.01 -7.12
CA ALA A 85 -1.06 0.86 -7.54
C ALA A 85 -2.16 0.53 -6.53
N LEU A 86 -1.84 0.50 -5.23
CA LEU A 86 -2.84 0.28 -4.17
C LEU A 86 -3.97 1.31 -4.26
N PHE A 87 -3.64 2.59 -4.39
CA PHE A 87 -4.67 3.64 -4.42
C PHE A 87 -5.48 3.67 -5.71
N ALA A 88 -4.87 3.37 -6.86
CA ALA A 88 -5.61 3.18 -8.10
C ALA A 88 -6.64 2.06 -7.97
N MET A 89 -6.26 0.94 -7.34
CA MET A 89 -7.18 -0.18 -7.08
C MET A 89 -8.30 0.18 -6.11
N ILE A 90 -7.97 0.86 -5.00
CA ILE A 90 -8.95 1.33 -4.01
C ILE A 90 -9.93 2.31 -4.65
N HIS A 91 -9.44 3.27 -5.44
CA HIS A 91 -10.27 4.25 -6.13
C HIS A 91 -11.25 3.58 -7.10
N GLU A 92 -10.77 2.65 -7.92
CA GLU A 92 -11.62 1.94 -8.87
C GLU A 92 -12.65 1.05 -8.15
N TYR A 93 -12.25 0.38 -7.05
CA TYR A 93 -13.15 -0.39 -6.22
C TYR A 93 -14.30 0.44 -5.64
N GLU A 94 -14.00 1.63 -5.11
CA GLU A 94 -15.02 2.53 -4.56
C GLU A 94 -15.94 3.11 -5.64
N LYS A 95 -15.40 3.43 -6.83
CA LYS A 95 -16.20 3.85 -8.00
C LYS A 95 -17.19 2.75 -8.44
N HIS A 96 -16.76 1.48 -8.42
CA HIS A 96 -17.64 0.36 -8.74
C HIS A 96 -18.75 0.17 -7.68
N LYS A 97 -18.44 0.29 -6.39
CA LYS A 97 -19.45 0.24 -5.32
C LYS A 97 -20.53 1.31 -5.48
N GLN A 98 -20.13 2.54 -5.82
CA GLN A 98 -21.08 3.65 -6.02
C GLN A 98 -22.02 3.37 -7.20
N THR A 99 -21.49 2.84 -8.30
CA THR A 99 -22.29 2.46 -9.47
C THR A 99 -23.33 1.38 -9.14
N GLN A 100 -22.96 0.38 -8.33
CA GLN A 100 -23.88 -0.68 -7.90
C GLN A 100 -24.98 -0.19 -6.96
N LYS A 101 -24.73 0.84 -6.14
CA LYS A 101 -25.76 1.45 -5.29
C LYS A 101 -26.82 2.20 -6.09
N ILE A 102 -26.44 2.79 -7.23
CA ILE A 102 -27.35 3.53 -8.11
C ILE A 102 -28.18 2.57 -8.97
N GLY A 103 -27.64 1.40 -9.36
CA GLY A 103 -28.36 0.40 -10.16
C GLY A 103 -29.37 -0.46 -9.39
N ASN A 104 -29.39 -0.40 -8.06
CA ASN A 104 -30.30 -1.15 -7.17
C ASN A 104 -31.32 -0.24 -6.45
N ALA A 105 -31.41 1.03 -6.81
CA ALA A 105 -32.39 2.01 -6.32
C ALA A 105 -33.42 2.31 -7.40
#